data_AF-A0A136KE44-F1
#
_entry.id   AF-A0A136KE44-F1
#
_cell.length_a   1.000
_cell.length_b   1.000
_cell.length_c   1.000
_cell.angle_alpha   90.00
_cell.angle_beta   90.00
_cell.angle_gamma   90.00
#
_symmetry.space_group_name_H-M   'P 1'
#
loop_
_entity.id
_entity.type
_entity.pdbx_description
1 polymer ?
#
loop_
_entity_poly.entity_id
_entity_poly.type
_entity_poly.pdbx_seq_one_letter_code
_entity_poly.pdbx_strand_id
1 'polypeptide(L)' 'MGKQVRLTKAQREALKAYRFAERQEDRYLGSVFVTPVGQREYEKRTQAAYEVCKRLGMSTEHGL' A
#
# COMPACT_ATOMS: atom_id res chain seq x y z
N MET A 1 3.84 -20.92 7.58
CA MET A 1 3.81 -19.62 8.31
C MET A 1 5.13 -18.91 8.07
N GLY A 2 5.13 -17.88 7.23
CA GLY A 2 6.36 -17.17 6.84
C GLY A 2 7.04 -16.53 8.04
N LYS A 3 8.38 -16.63 8.10
CA LYS A 3 9.22 -15.96 9.10
C LYS A 3 8.84 -14.49 9.14
N GLN A 4 8.29 -14.01 10.25
CA GLN A 4 7.91 -12.62 10.40
C GLN A 4 9.19 -11.78 10.46
N VAL A 5 9.62 -11.26 9.32
CA VAL A 5 10.85 -10.45 9.23
C VAL A 5 10.67 -9.23 10.14
N ARG A 6 11.65 -8.99 11.01
CA ARG A 6 11.60 -7.84 11.93
C ARG A 6 11.74 -6.56 11.12
N LEU A 7 10.62 -5.88 10.91
CA LEU A 7 10.58 -4.57 10.25
C LEU A 7 11.26 -3.51 11.12
N THR A 8 12.08 -2.68 10.49
CA THR A 8 12.52 -1.41 11.09
C THR A 8 11.31 -0.49 11.30
N LYS A 9 11.47 0.54 12.13
CA LYS A 9 10.39 1.52 12.39
C LYS A 9 9.91 2.15 11.07
N ALA A 10 10.83 2.58 10.21
CA ALA A 10 10.52 3.18 8.92
C ALA A 10 9.77 2.21 7.99
N GLN A 11 10.19 0.95 7.91
CA GLN A 11 9.50 -0.07 7.12
C GLN A 11 8.09 -0.36 7.64
N ARG A 12 7.90 -0.38 8.97
CA ARG A 12 6.57 -0.57 9.58
C ARG A 12 5.63 0.60 9.27
N GLU A 13 6.14 1.82 9.31
CA GLU A 13 5.37 3.02 8.96
C GLU A 13 5.00 3.04 7.47
N ALA A 14 5.95 2.71 6.59
CA ALA A 14 5.71 2.59 5.15
C ALA A 14 4.66 1.50 4.84
N LEU A 15 4.78 0.31 5.45
CA LEU A 15 3.81 -0.77 5.28
C LEU A 15 2.42 -0.39 5.80
N LYS A 16 2.35 0.36 6.91
CA LYS A 16 1.08 0.87 7.43
C LYS A 16 0.44 1.86 6.46
N ALA A 17 1.24 2.74 5.86
CA ALA A 17 0.77 3.70 4.85
C ALA A 17 0.28 2.99 3.59
N TYR A 18 1.02 2.00 3.09
CA TYR A 18 0.63 1.18 1.94
C TYR A 18 -0.70 0.46 2.18
N ARG A 19 -0.83 -0.28 3.28
CA ARG A 19 -2.08 -0.97 3.66
C ARG A 19 -3.26 -0.04 3.94
N PHE A 20 -2.98 1.22 4.26
CA PHE A 20 -4.02 2.22 4.38
C PHE A 20 -4.47 2.69 3.01
N ALA A 21 -3.55 2.97 2.09
CA ALA A 21 -3.85 3.32 0.71
C ALA A 21 -4.65 2.22 0.00
N GLU A 22 -4.23 0.96 0.11
CA GLU A 22 -4.97 -0.19 -0.46
C GLU A 22 -6.41 -0.27 0.06
N ARG A 23 -6.63 -0.07 1.37
CA ARG A 23 -7.99 -0.08 1.93
C ARG A 23 -8.85 1.08 1.45
N GLN A 24 -8.24 2.23 1.20
CA GLN A 24 -8.96 3.39 0.66
C GLN A 24 -9.31 3.17 -0.80
N GLU A 25 -8.39 2.62 -1.57
CA GLU A 25 -8.61 2.24 -2.96
C GLU A 25 -9.72 1.19 -3.08
N ASP A 26 -9.65 0.08 -2.32
CA ASP A 26 -10.68 -0.96 -2.29
C ASP A 26 -12.06 -0.39 -1.93
N ARG A 27 -12.12 0.46 -0.90
CA ARG A 27 -13.35 1.15 -0.51
C ARG A 27 -13.88 2.06 -1.61
N TYR A 28 -13.01 2.79 -2.30
CA TYR A 28 -13.42 3.70 -3.36
C TYR A 28 -13.89 2.95 -4.61
N LEU A 29 -13.17 1.90 -5.00
CA LEU A 29 -13.53 1.04 -6.14
C LEU A 29 -14.81 0.24 -5.89
N GLY A 30 -15.10 -0.12 -4.64
CA GLY A 30 -16.37 -0.72 -4.24
C GLY A 30 -17.55 0.26 -4.13
N SER A 31 -17.33 1.56 -4.35
CA SER A 31 -18.36 2.60 -4.24
C SER A 31 -19.11 2.82 -5.55
N VAL A 32 -20.40 3.15 -5.47
CA VAL A 32 -21.21 3.57 -6.63
C VAL A 32 -20.76 4.90 -7.24
N PHE A 33 -19.97 5.69 -6.51
CA PHE A 33 -19.43 6.98 -6.97
C PHE A 33 -18.04 6.86 -7.60
N VAL A 34 -17.58 5.64 -7.91
CA VAL A 34 -16.30 5.44 -8.58
C VAL A 34 -16.30 6.13 -9.94
N THR A 35 -15.24 6.88 -10.21
CA THR A 35 -14.99 7.52 -11.50
C THR A 35 -13.63 7.09 -12.03
N PRO A 36 -13.42 7.06 -13.37
CA PRO A 36 -12.12 6.71 -13.95
C PRO A 36 -10.98 7.62 -13.49
N VAL A 37 -11.28 8.91 -13.23
CA VAL A 37 -10.28 9.87 -12.72
C VAL A 37 -9.92 9.52 -11.29
N GLY A 38 -10.91 9.35 -10.40
CA GLY A 38 -10.64 9.01 -9.01
C GLY A 38 -9.94 7.66 -8.88
N GLN A 39 -10.32 6.66 -9.67
CA GLN A 39 -9.64 5.36 -9.71
C GLN A 39 -8.14 5.55 -9.96
N ARG A 40 -7.77 6.32 -11.00
CA ARG A 40 -6.37 6.63 -11.31
C ARG A 40 -5.68 7.39 -10.18
N GLU A 41 -6.38 8.26 -9.46
CA GLU A 41 -5.80 8.97 -8.31
C GLU A 41 -5.52 8.03 -7.13
N TYR A 42 -6.44 7.13 -6.81
CA TYR A 42 -6.25 6.13 -5.76
C TYR A 42 -5.16 5.12 -6.13
N GLU A 43 -5.16 4.60 -7.36
CA GLU A 43 -4.11 3.72 -7.88
C GLU A 43 -2.72 4.38 -7.79
N LYS A 44 -2.61 5.66 -8.18
CA LYS A 44 -1.35 6.42 -8.06
C LYS A 44 -0.89 6.56 -6.61
N ARG A 45 -1.82 6.76 -5.67
CA ARG A 45 -1.50 6.88 -4.23
C ARG A 45 -1.02 5.53 -3.68
N THR A 46 -1.69 4.44 -4.02
CA THR A 46 -1.28 3.08 -3.65
C THR A 46 0.10 2.76 -4.23
N GLN A 47 0.31 3.04 -5.52
CA GLN A 47 1.59 2.84 -6.19
C GLN A 47 2.73 3.66 -5.55
N ALA A 48 2.49 4.92 -5.20
CA ALA A 48 3.50 5.74 -4.53
C ALA A 48 3.89 5.16 -3.16
N ALA A 49 2.92 4.67 -2.38
CA ALA A 49 3.20 4.02 -1.10
C ALA A 49 3.97 2.69 -1.28
N TYR A 50 3.63 1.92 -2.31
CA TYR A 50 4.33 0.69 -2.69
C TYR A 50 5.80 0.95 -3.05
N GLU A 51 6.07 2.00 -3.83
CA GLU A 51 7.44 2.39 -4.18
C GLU A 51 8.27 2.82 -2.96
N VAL A 52 7.66 3.48 -1.98
CA VAL A 52 8.34 3.82 -0.72
C VAL A 52 8.76 2.55 0.02
N CYS A 53 7.88 1.55 0.10
CA CYS A 53 8.21 0.26 0.70
C CYS A 53 9.38 -0.42 -0.05
N LYS A 54 9.37 -0.41 -1.39
CA LYS A 54 10.50 -0.93 -2.20
C LYS A 54 11.81 -0.18 -1.95
N ARG A 55 11.78 1.15 -1.87
CA ARG A 55 12.98 1.97 -1.59
C ARG A 55 13.58 1.64 -0.22
N LEU A 56 12.77 1.21 0.73
CA LEU A 56 13.20 0.73 2.04
C LEU A 56 13.64 -0.75 2.06
N GLY A 57 13.80 -1.36 0.88
CA GLY A 57 14.25 -2.75 0.73
C GLY A 57 13.20 -3.78 1.13
N MET A 58 11.93 -3.41 1.21
CA MET A 58 10.88 -4.36 1.53
C MET A 58 10.52 -5.21 0.29
N SER A 59 10.26 -6.49 0.53
CA SER A 59 9.85 -7.50 -0.44
C SER A 59 8.57 -8.20 0.02
N THR A 60 8.08 -9.18 -0.75
CA THR A 60 6.95 -10.05 -0.38
C THR A 60 7.16 -10.77 0.96
N GLU A 61 8.40 -11.05 1.34
CA GLU A 61 8.75 -11.64 2.65
C GLU A 61 8.41 -10.71 3.83
N HIS A 62 8.29 -9.41 3.57
CA HIS A 62 7.96 -8.38 4.53
C HIS A 62 6.44 -8.08 4.56
N GLY A 63 5.65 -8.75 3.73
CA GLY A 63 4.20 -8.59 3.64
C GLY A 63 3.72 -7.42 2.78
N LEU A 64 4.55 -7.00 1.81
CA LEU A 64 4.14 -6.29 0.59
C LEU A 64 3.41 -7.24 -0.35
#